data_AF-A0A1J1IWQ8-F1
#
_entry.id   AF-A0A1J1IWQ8-F1
#
_cell.length_a   1.000
_cell.length_b   1.000
_cell.length_c   1.000
_cell.angle_alpha   90.00
_cell.angle_beta   90.00
_cell.angle_gamma   90.00
#
_symmetry.space_group_name_H-M   'P 1'
#
loop_
_entity.id
_entity.type
_entity.pdbx_description
1 polymer ?
#
loop_
_entity_poly.entity_id
_entity_poly.type
_entity_poly.pdbx_seq_one_letter_code
_entity_poly.pdbx_strand_id
1 'polypeptide(L)' 'MDESDAIGLAIYDLPWYQIKNYDARKYLLLTLLRSQRPIKITAGKFFPVNLQSYFGALKAAYAYCTVLLEAI' A
#
# COMPACT_ATOMS: atom_id res chain seq x y z
N MET A 1 -3.52 -1.16 2.45
CA MET A 1 -2.75 -1.30 1.19
C MET A 1 -3.72 -1.45 0.01
N ASP A 2 -4.89 -2.03 0.28
CA ASP A 2 -5.92 -2.42 -0.67
C ASP A 2 -6.66 -1.23 -1.31
N GLU A 3 -6.80 -0.11 -0.60
CA GLU A 3 -7.56 1.05 -1.08
C GLU A 3 -6.86 1.80 -2.23
N SER A 4 -5.53 1.85 -2.22
CA SER A 4 -4.77 2.52 -3.30
C SER A 4 -4.78 1.71 -4.60
N ASP A 5 -4.80 0.38 -4.51
CA ASP A 5 -4.86 -0.51 -5.67
C ASP A 5 -6.29 -0.58 -6.24
N ALA A 6 -7.31 -0.49 -5.39
CA ALA A 6 -8.72 -0.44 -5.80
C ALA A 6 -9.06 0.76 -6.70
N ILE A 7 -8.44 1.92 -6.46
CA ILE A 7 -8.63 3.12 -7.30
C ILE A 7 -8.09 2.88 -8.71
N GLY A 8 -6.93 2.24 -8.84
CA GLY A 8 -6.34 1.88 -10.13
C GLY A 8 -7.22 0.91 -10.93
N LEU A 9 -7.77 -0.10 -10.25
CA LEU A 9 -8.69 -1.08 -10.84
C LEU A 9 -10.01 -0.43 -11.31
N ALA A 10 -10.61 0.42 -10.48
CA ALA A 10 -11.85 1.12 -10.84
C ALA A 10 -11.68 2.05 -12.06
N ILE A 11 -10.52 2.70 -12.18
CA ILE A 11 -10.19 3.54 -13.33
C ILE A 11 -9.95 2.70 -14.59
N TYR A 12 -9.38 1.51 -14.45
CA TYR A 12 -9.16 0.58 -15.55
C TYR A 12 -10.47 0.01 -16.11
N ASP A 13 -11.44 -0.31 -15.24
CA ASP A 13 -12.76 -0.82 -15.62
C ASP A 13 -13.67 0.24 -16.28
N LEU A 14 -13.40 1.53 -16.05
CA LEU A 14 -14.11 2.60 -16.74
C LEU A 14 -13.77 2.59 -18.23
N PRO A 15 -14.73 2.80 -19.16
CA PRO A 15 -14.46 2.96 -20.59
C PRO A 15 -13.80 4.33 -20.89
N TRP A 16 -12.60 4.56 -20.37
CA TRP A 16 -11.81 5.79 -20.48
C TRP A 16 -11.55 6.21 -21.94
N TYR A 17 -11.58 5.24 -22.87
CA TYR A 17 -11.42 5.45 -24.31
C TYR A 17 -12.66 6.04 -24.99
N GLN A 18 -13.83 5.99 -24.36
CA GLN A 18 -15.08 6.57 -24.86
C GLN A 18 -15.30 8.02 -24.39
N ILE A 19 -14.43 8.52 -23.50
CA ILE A 19 -14.49 9.90 -23.00
C ILE A 19 -14.09 10.85 -24.13
N LYS A 20 -15.05 11.67 -24.60
CA LYS A 20 -14.83 12.69 -25.65
C LYS A 20 -13.93 13.84 -25.21
N ASN A 21 -13.83 14.09 -23.91
CA ASN A 21 -12.99 15.15 -23.35
C ASN A 21 -11.53 14.67 -23.24
N TYR A 22 -10.66 15.24 -24.05
CA TYR A 22 -9.23 14.91 -24.11
C TYR A 22 -8.51 15.15 -22.79
N ASP A 23 -8.82 16.26 -22.11
CA ASP A 23 -8.19 16.60 -20.84
C ASP A 23 -8.57 15.59 -19.75
N ALA A 24 -9.86 15.24 -19.67
CA ALA A 24 -10.34 14.22 -18.73
C ALA A 24 -9.65 12.86 -18.96
N ARG A 25 -9.47 12.45 -20.23
CA ARG A 25 -8.77 11.20 -20.58
C ARG A 25 -7.29 11.24 -20.17
N LYS A 26 -6.62 12.38 -20.37
CA LYS A 26 -5.23 12.60 -19.96
C LYS A 26 -5.06 12.54 -18.45
N TYR A 27 -5.96 13.18 -17.69
CA TYR A 27 -5.96 13.12 -16.23
C TYR A 27 -6.22 11.70 -15.72
N LEU A 28 -7.16 10.97 -16.31
CA LEU A 28 -7.41 9.56 -15.95
C LEU A 28 -6.16 8.70 -16.14
N LEU A 29 -5.48 8.85 -17.28
CA LEU A 29 -4.25 8.10 -17.58
C LEU A 29 -3.13 8.42 -16.57
N LEU A 30 -3.00 9.69 -16.20
CA LEU A 30 -2.02 10.15 -15.22
C LEU A 30 -2.32 9.54 -13.84
N THR A 31 -3.60 9.53 -13.43
CA THR A 31 -4.04 8.94 -12.16
C THR A 31 -3.82 7.42 -12.14
N LEU A 32 -4.11 6.72 -13.25
CA LEU A 32 -3.85 5.29 -13.40
C LEU A 32 -2.35 4.98 -13.24
N LEU A 33 -1.49 5.70 -13.96
CA LEU A 33 -0.02 5.57 -13.89
C LEU A 33 0.52 5.83 -12.48
N ARG A 34 -0.09 6.77 -11.75
CA ARG A 34 0.27 7.10 -10.37
C ARG A 34 -0.20 6.04 -9.38
N SER A 35 -1.40 5.49 -9.56
CA SER A 35 -1.95 4.44 -8.68
C SER A 35 -1.14 3.14 -8.73
N GLN A 36 -0.53 2.82 -9.88
CA GLN A 36 0.37 1.66 -10.03
C GLN A 36 1.63 1.73 -9.16
N ARG A 37 1.94 2.92 -8.61
CA ARG A 37 2.96 3.08 -7.58
C ARG A 37 2.26 3.29 -6.25
N PRO A 38 1.85 2.19 -5.56
CA PRO A 38 1.30 2.32 -4.22
C PRO A 38 2.29 3.12 -3.36
N ILE A 39 1.77 4.08 -2.60
CA ILE A 39 2.55 4.86 -1.63
C ILE A 39 2.98 3.89 -0.53
N LYS A 40 4.09 3.20 -0.77
CA LYS A 40 4.75 2.35 0.21
C LYS A 40 5.52 3.29 1.12
N ILE A 41 4.89 3.71 2.22
CA ILE A 41 5.58 4.40 3.31
C ILE A 41 6.62 3.41 3.82
N THR A 42 7.86 3.60 3.39
CA THR A 42 8.98 2.72 3.72
C THR A 42 9.74 3.42 4.83
N ALA A 43 9.74 2.87 6.05
CA ALA A 43 10.52 3.45 7.14
C ALA A 43 12.00 3.24 6.80
N GLY A 44 12.70 4.34 6.50
CA GLY A 44 14.15 4.34 6.28
C GLY A 44 14.66 3.43 5.16
N LYS A 45 13.85 3.11 4.13
CA LYS A 45 14.20 2.17 3.02
C LYS A 45 14.35 0.68 3.40
N PHE A 46 14.17 0.29 4.67
CA PHE A 46 14.41 -1.09 5.11
C PHE A 46 13.17 -1.98 5.03
N PHE A 47 12.00 -1.48 5.42
CA PHE A 47 10.77 -2.27 5.42
C PHE A 47 9.56 -1.42 5.01
N PRO A 48 8.66 -1.96 4.16
CA PRO A 48 7.36 -1.34 3.97
C PRO A 48 6.67 -1.32 5.33
N VAL A 49 6.26 -0.15 5.81
CA VAL A 49 5.47 -0.01 7.04
C VAL A 49 4.08 -0.54 6.72
N ASN A 50 3.93 -1.86 6.79
CA ASN A 50 2.65 -2.53 6.76
C ASN A 50 2.29 -2.99 8.18
N LEU A 51 0.98 -3.10 8.43
CA LEU A 51 0.44 -3.55 9.71
C LEU A 51 1.01 -4.93 10.11
N GLN A 52 1.26 -5.79 9.12
CA GLN A 52 1.88 -7.11 9.32
C GLN A 52 3.31 -7.05 9.90
N SER A 53 4.15 -6.11 9.46
CA SER A 53 5.51 -5.90 9.97
C SER A 53 5.47 -5.33 11.38
N TYR A 54 4.52 -4.44 11.66
CA TYR A 54 4.30 -3.93 13.01
C TYR A 54 3.91 -5.05 13.98
N PHE A 55 2.95 -5.90 13.62
CA PHE A 55 2.57 -7.06 14.42
C PHE A 55 3.71 -8.08 14.54
N GLY A 56 4.54 -8.24 13.50
CA GLY A 56 5.76 -9.06 13.57
C GLY A 56 6.75 -8.56 14.61
N ALA A 57 7.03 -7.25 14.63
CA ALA A 57 7.90 -6.62 15.62
C ALA A 57 7.32 -6.74 17.04
N LEU A 58 6.02 -6.53 17.20
CA LEU A 58 5.33 -6.69 18.49
C LEU A 58 5.40 -8.14 19.00
N LYS A 59 5.18 -9.12 18.12
CA LYS A 59 5.27 -10.54 18.45
C LYS A 59 6.69 -10.94 18.86
N ALA A 60 7.69 -10.43 18.15
CA ALA A 60 9.09 -10.65 18.52
C ALA A 60 9.39 -10.07 19.90
N ALA A 61 9.00 -8.81 20.17
CA ALA A 61 9.19 -8.18 21.48
C ALA A 61 8.50 -8.98 22.60
N TYR A 62 7.26 -9.44 22.37
CA TYR A 62 6.54 -10.27 23.33
C TYR A 62 7.22 -11.63 23.55
N ALA A 63 7.69 -12.29 22.48
CA ALA A 63 8.44 -13.54 22.57
C ALA A 63 9.75 -13.36 23.37
N TYR A 64 10.46 -12.25 23.17
CA TYR A 64 11.64 -11.92 23.97
C TYR A 64 11.29 -11.69 25.45
N CYS A 65 10.24 -10.91 25.74
CA CYS A 65 9.81 -10.68 27.11
C CYS A 65 9.40 -11.98 27.81
N THR A 66 8.68 -12.86 27.13
CA THR A 66 8.24 -14.15 27.70
C THR A 66 9.41 -15.09 27.96
N VAL A 67 10.37 -15.22 27.03
CA VAL A 67 11.59 -16.02 27.25
C VAL A 67 12.41 -15.47 28.43
N LEU A 68 12.55 -14.15 28.54
CA LEU A 68 13.29 -13.53 29.65
C LEU A 68 12.56 -13.68 30.99
N LEU A 69 11.23 -13.66 30.99
CA LEU A 69 10.42 -13.86 32.20
C LEU A 69 10.41 -15.31 32.68
N GLU A 70 10.50 -16.30 31.78
CA GLU A 70 10.66 -17.71 32.17
C GLU A 70 12.10 -18.08 32.57
N ALA A 71 13.09 -17.27 32.20
CA ALA A 71 14.49 -17.48 32.56
C ALA A 71 14.87 -16.90 33.94
N ILE A 72 13.91 -16.33 34.67
CA ILE A 72 14.03 -15.80 36.04
C ILE A 72 13.18 -16.67 36.97
#